data_AF-A0A2T0U3M2-F1
#
_entry.id   AF-A0A2T0U3M2-F1
#
_cell.length_a   1.000
_cell.length_b   1.000
_cell.length_c   1.000
_cell.angle_alpha   90.00
_cell.angle_beta   90.00
_cell.angle_gamma   90.00
#
_symmetry.space_group_name_H-M   'P 1'
#
loop_
_entity.id
_entity.type
_entity.pdbx_description
1 polymer ?
#
loop_
_entity_poly.entity_id
_entity_poly.type
_entity_poly.pdbx_seq_one_letter_code
_entity_poly.pdbx_strand_id
1 'polypeptide(L)'
;MRGFSREVLARDAAWSLADGACKDLTIEWSRWENTFAAALTQAGRLAALAAPAAVCSACPITAECADLAELSGYTGIAAGEGYRNGRLDLARQRHPRQRRTA
;
A
#
# COMPACT_ATOMS: atom_id res chain seq x y z
N MET A 1 -21.13 16.32 4.27
CA MET A 1 -20.27 15.15 4.51
C MET A 1 -19.17 15.60 5.46
N ARG A 2 -19.33 15.35 6.77
CA ARG A 2 -18.43 15.88 7.81
C ARG A 2 -17.10 15.12 7.73
N GLY A 3 -16.03 15.79 7.32
CA GLY A 3 -14.69 15.21 7.28
C GLY A 3 -14.26 14.81 8.69
N PHE A 4 -13.99 13.52 8.89
CA PHE A 4 -13.40 13.03 10.12
C PHE A 4 -12.00 13.65 10.25
N SER A 5 -11.68 14.21 11.43
CA SER A 5 -10.37 14.85 11.67
C SER A 5 -9.27 13.80 11.50
N ARG A 6 -8.11 14.21 10.99
CA ARG A 6 -6.96 13.32 10.74
C ARG A 6 -6.55 12.54 12.00
N GLU A 7 -6.68 13.13 13.18
CA GLU A 7 -6.41 12.45 14.46
C GLU A 7 -7.39 11.31 14.75
N VAL A 8 -8.66 11.44 14.36
CA VAL A 8 -9.67 10.37 14.53
C VAL A 8 -9.32 9.19 13.63
N LEU A 9 -8.93 9.46 12.38
CA LEU A 9 -8.51 8.42 11.43
C LEU A 9 -7.21 7.73 11.84
N ALA A 10 -6.22 8.47 12.35
CA ALA A 10 -4.97 7.89 12.85
C ALA A 10 -5.19 7.01 14.10
N ARG A 11 -6.11 7.42 14.98
CA ARG A 11 -6.42 6.70 16.23
C ARG A 11 -7.30 5.47 15.99
N ASP A 12 -8.22 5.56 15.04
CA ASP A 12 -9.04 4.44 14.56
C ASP A 12 -8.21 3.40 13.79
N ALA A 13 -7.27 3.86 12.95
CA ALA A 13 -6.29 2.98 12.32
C ALA A 13 -5.36 2.29 13.32
N ALA A 14 -4.90 2.99 14.36
CA ALA A 14 -4.09 2.37 15.41
C ALA A 14 -4.84 1.27 16.18
N TRP A 15 -6.17 1.39 16.30
CA TRP A 15 -7.03 0.34 16.86
C TRP A 15 -7.30 -0.79 15.86
N SER A 16 -7.55 -0.46 14.59
CA SER A 16 -7.91 -1.42 13.54
C SER A 16 -6.72 -2.23 13.02
N LEU A 17 -5.48 -1.73 13.12
CA LEU A 17 -4.27 -2.49 12.74
C LEU A 17 -4.11 -3.80 13.55
N ALA A 18 -4.71 -3.89 14.74
CA ALA A 18 -4.77 -5.12 15.53
C ALA A 18 -5.64 -6.23 14.88
N ASP A 19 -6.48 -5.87 13.91
CA ASP A 19 -7.29 -6.80 13.11
C ASP A 19 -6.70 -7.04 11.71
N GLY A 20 -5.60 -6.38 11.38
CA GLY A 20 -4.90 -6.59 10.13
C GLY A 20 -4.41 -8.03 10.00
N ALA A 21 -4.63 -8.65 8.83
CA ALA A 21 -4.14 -10.00 8.55
C ALA A 21 -2.60 -10.10 8.68
N CYS A 22 -1.89 -8.98 8.57
CA CYS A 22 -0.43 -8.89 8.72
C CYS A 22 0.06 -8.69 10.16
N LYS A 23 -0.82 -8.60 11.17
CA LYS A 23 -0.47 -8.21 12.55
C LYS A 23 0.62 -9.04 13.22
N ASP A 24 0.65 -10.35 12.94
CA ASP A 24 1.63 -11.29 13.51
C ASP A 24 2.84 -11.51 12.60
N LEU A 25 2.92 -10.77 11.49
CA LEU A 25 3.96 -10.92 10.47
C LEU A 25 5.04 -9.83 10.54
N THR A 26 5.19 -9.09 11.64
CA THR A 26 6.07 -7.91 11.75
C THR A 26 7.47 -8.09 11.15
N ILE A 27 8.14 -9.23 11.43
CA ILE A 27 9.48 -9.52 10.91
C ILE A 27 9.44 -9.77 9.39
N GLU A 28 8.47 -10.54 8.92
CA GLU A 28 8.32 -10.87 7.51
C GLU A 28 7.90 -9.64 6.69
N TRP A 29 6.96 -8.86 7.21
CA TRP A 29 6.52 -7.59 6.63
C TRP A 29 7.70 -6.63 6.46
N SER A 30 8.53 -6.50 7.50
CA SER A 30 9.76 -5.70 7.45
C SER A 30 10.71 -6.16 6.35
N ARG A 31 10.82 -7.48 6.09
CA ARG A 31 11.63 -7.99 4.98
C ARG A 31 11.03 -7.64 3.62
N TRP A 32 9.72 -7.73 3.46
CA TRP A 32 9.05 -7.33 2.22
C TRP A 32 9.21 -5.84 1.95
N GLU A 33 9.05 -4.97 2.96
CA GLU A 33 9.27 -3.53 2.81
C GLU A 33 10.71 -3.21 2.40
N ASN A 34 11.71 -3.85 3.03
CA ASN A 34 13.10 -3.69 2.65
C ASN A 34 13.37 -4.15 1.20
N THR A 35 12.77 -5.26 0.79
CA THR A 35 12.89 -5.79 -0.58
C THR A 35 12.26 -4.82 -1.59
N PHE A 36 11.07 -4.30 -1.29
CA PHE A 36 10.38 -3.32 -2.12
C PHE A 36 11.15 -1.99 -2.22
N ALA A 37 11.68 -1.49 -1.10
CA ALA A 37 12.48 -0.28 -1.05
C ALA A 37 13.79 -0.40 -1.83
N ALA A 38 14.45 -1.56 -1.76
CA ALA A 38 15.68 -1.85 -2.48
C ALA A 38 15.47 -2.12 -3.98
N ALA A 39 14.25 -2.45 -4.42
CA ALA A 39 13.96 -2.75 -5.80
C ALA A 39 14.10 -1.51 -6.71
N LEU A 40 15.08 -1.60 -7.63
CA LEU A 40 15.43 -0.55 -8.60
C LEU A 40 14.58 -0.60 -9.87
N THR A 41 13.92 -1.73 -10.14
CA THR A 41 13.10 -1.94 -11.33
C THR A 41 11.64 -2.08 -10.95
N GLN A 42 10.75 -1.68 -11.86
CA GLN A 42 9.31 -1.87 -11.68
C GLN A 42 8.94 -3.36 -11.53
N ALA A 43 9.57 -4.23 -12.32
CA ALA A 43 9.37 -5.67 -12.22
C ALA A 43 9.79 -6.21 -10.84
N GLY A 44 10.92 -5.73 -10.30
CA GLY A 44 11.36 -6.07 -8.95
C GLY A 44 10.39 -5.59 -7.87
N ARG A 45 9.82 -4.39 -8.03
CA ARG A 45 8.79 -3.87 -7.12
C ARG A 45 7.51 -4.69 -7.16
N LEU A 46 7.02 -5.05 -8.35
CA LEU A 46 5.85 -5.92 -8.51
C LEU A 46 6.08 -7.30 -7.90
N ALA A 47 7.27 -7.88 -8.11
CA ALA A 47 7.62 -9.17 -7.51
C ALA A 47 7.64 -9.11 -5.98
N ALA A 48 8.16 -8.03 -5.40
CA ALA A 48 8.19 -7.82 -3.95
C ALA A 48 6.78 -7.66 -3.32
N LEU A 49 5.79 -7.22 -4.11
CA LEU A 49 4.40 -7.06 -3.65
C LEU A 49 3.58 -8.34 -3.68
N ALA A 50 4.02 -9.40 -4.37
CA ALA A 50 3.21 -10.60 -4.56
C ALA A 50 2.78 -11.27 -3.24
N ALA A 51 3.71 -11.43 -2.30
CA ALA A 51 3.41 -12.03 -0.99
C ALA A 51 2.57 -11.11 -0.08
N PRO A 52 2.92 -9.81 0.11
CA PRO A 52 2.05 -8.86 0.81
C PRO A 52 0.64 -8.76 0.24
N ALA A 53 0.48 -8.76 -1.09
CA ALA A 53 -0.82 -8.70 -1.75
C ALA A 53 -1.68 -9.92 -1.44
N ALA A 54 -1.08 -11.11 -1.35
CA ALA A 54 -1.80 -12.32 -0.94
C ALA A 54 -2.34 -12.20 0.49
N VAL A 55 -1.55 -11.67 1.43
CA VAL A 55 -2.01 -11.40 2.81
C VAL A 55 -3.16 -10.39 2.82
N CYS A 56 -3.04 -9.32 2.04
CA CYS A 56 -4.05 -8.26 1.99
C CYS A 56 -5.34 -8.69 1.27
N SER A 57 -5.30 -9.68 0.38
CA SER A 57 -6.47 -10.12 -0.40
C SER A 57 -7.64 -10.63 0.46
N ALA A 58 -7.36 -11.12 1.67
CA ALA A 58 -8.35 -11.59 2.63
C ALA A 58 -8.43 -10.70 3.89
N CYS A 59 -7.71 -9.57 3.91
CA CYS A 59 -7.65 -8.70 5.08
C CYS A 59 -8.93 -7.83 5.16
N PRO A 60 -9.64 -7.83 6.31
CA PRO A 60 -10.93 -7.16 6.44
C PRO A 60 -10.83 -5.62 6.43
N ILE A 61 -9.64 -5.08 6.69
CA ILE A 61 -9.38 -3.64 6.83
C ILE A 61 -8.59 -3.04 5.66
N THR A 62 -8.56 -3.72 4.51
CA THR A 62 -7.72 -3.32 3.37
C THR A 62 -8.05 -1.92 2.86
N ALA A 63 -9.33 -1.53 2.86
CA ALA A 63 -9.76 -0.21 2.40
C ALA A 63 -9.31 0.89 3.37
N GLU A 64 -9.49 0.68 4.66
CA GLU A 64 -9.08 1.59 5.73
C GLU A 64 -7.56 1.74 5.77
N CYS A 65 -6.83 0.65 5.53
CA CYS A 65 -5.37 0.65 5.41
C CYS A 65 -4.90 1.52 4.23
N ALA A 66 -5.59 1.45 3.07
CA ALA A 66 -5.30 2.29 1.92
C ALA A 66 -5.57 3.78 2.21
N ASP A 67 -6.73 4.09 2.80
CA ASP A 67 -7.11 5.47 3.16
C ASP A 67 -6.09 6.08 4.14
N LEU A 68 -5.67 5.32 5.15
CA LEU A 68 -4.65 5.75 6.09
C LEU A 68 -3.31 6.01 5.38
N ALA A 69 -2.90 5.12 4.47
CA ALA A 69 -1.65 5.27 3.73
C ALA A 69 -1.64 6.57 2.92
N GLU A 70 -2.75 6.91 2.27
CA GLU A 70 -2.90 8.17 1.54
C GLU A 70 -2.85 9.40 2.45
N LEU A 71 -3.65 9.39 3.52
CA LEU A 71 -3.81 10.55 4.42
C LEU A 71 -2.54 10.88 5.22
N SER A 72 -1.77 9.84 5.58
CA SER A 72 -0.53 9.94 6.34
C SER A 72 0.69 10.23 5.48
N GLY A 73 0.57 10.18 4.15
CA GLY A 73 1.72 10.30 3.26
C GLY A 73 2.65 9.09 3.33
N TYR A 74 2.10 7.89 3.57
CA TYR A 74 2.88 6.67 3.78
C TYR A 74 3.79 6.33 2.59
N THR A 75 4.94 5.75 2.90
CA THR A 75 5.88 5.21 1.91
C THR A 75 6.29 3.82 2.36
N GLY A 76 5.99 2.81 1.54
CA GLY A 76 6.12 1.41 1.94
C GLY A 76 5.04 0.56 1.28
N ILE A 77 4.70 -0.54 1.92
CA ILE A 77 3.65 -1.46 1.45
C ILE A 77 2.43 -1.31 2.34
N ALA A 78 1.28 -1.00 1.75
CA ALA A 78 0.00 -0.88 2.44
C ALA A 78 -1.13 -1.39 1.54
N ALA A 79 -2.16 -2.00 2.12
CA ALA A 79 -3.30 -2.54 1.36
C ALA A 79 -2.92 -3.47 0.17
N GLY A 80 -1.77 -4.17 0.27
CA GLY A 80 -1.25 -5.03 -0.79
C GLY A 80 -0.53 -4.29 -1.92
N GLU A 81 -0.44 -2.97 -1.84
CA GLU A 81 0.08 -2.09 -2.88
C GLU A 81 1.32 -1.32 -2.40
N GLY A 82 2.12 -0.86 -3.36
CA GLY A 82 3.27 0.01 -3.10
C GLY A 82 2.84 1.47 -3.04
N TYR A 83 3.23 2.17 -1.96
CA TYR A 83 2.97 3.60 -1.77
C TYR A 83 4.27 4.42 -1.73
N ARG A 84 4.18 5.65 -2.23
CA ARG A 84 5.20 6.71 -2.10
C ARG A 84 4.53 8.04 -1.80
N ASN A 85 4.81 8.60 -0.62
CA ASN A 85 4.22 9.84 -0.14
C ASN A 85 2.68 9.83 -0.22
N GLY A 86 2.05 8.72 0.19
CA GLY A 86 0.60 8.53 0.16
C GLY A 86 0.00 8.40 -1.24
N ARG A 87 0.81 8.06 -2.24
CA ARG A 87 0.33 7.79 -3.61
C ARG A 87 0.81 6.42 -4.07
N LEU A 88 -0.01 5.72 -4.83
CA LEU A 88 0.38 4.46 -5.45
C LEU A 88 1.64 4.64 -6.32
N ASP A 89 2.71 3.95 -5.94
CA ASP A 89 4.02 4.02 -6.56
C ASP A 89 4.04 3.34 -7.94
N LEU A 90 3.10 2.41 -8.18
CA LEU A 90 3.01 1.63 -9.42
C LEU A 90 1.79 1.98 -10.30
N ALA A 91 0.88 2.84 -9.84
CA ALA A 91 -0.35 3.19 -10.57
C ALA A 91 -0.15 4.04 -11.84
N ARG A 92 1.09 4.45 -12.17
CA ARG A 92 1.37 5.01 -13.51
C ARG A 92 1.56 3.88 -14.51
N GLN A 93 0.49 3.14 -14.76
CA GLN A 93 0.25 2.66 -16.12
C GLN A 93 0.07 3.90 -16.99
N ARG A 94 1.16 4.39 -17.59
CA ARG A 94 1.02 5.10 -18.85
C ARG A 94 0.37 4.09 -19.79
N HIS A 95 -0.91 4.29 -20.11
CA HIS A 95 -1.47 3.72 -21.32
C HIS A 95 -0.43 3.94 -22.43
N PRO A 96 0.03 2.90 -23.14
CA PRO A 96 0.83 3.11 -24.34
C PRO A 96 -0.01 4.01 -25.23
N ARG A 97 0.47 5.23 -25.47
CA ARG A 97 -0.16 6.20 -26.37
C ARG A 97 -0.58 5.43 -27.62
N GLN A 98 -1.89 5.35 -27.88
CA GLN A 98 -2.36 5.03 -29.22
C GLN A 98 -1.62 5.99 -30.15
N ARG A 99 -0.70 5.45 -30.94
CA ARG A 99 -0.13 6.16 -32.07
C ARG A 99 -1.33 6.60 -32.90
N ARG A 100 -1.62 7.90 -32.92
CA ARG A 100 -2.40 8.49 -34.00
C ARG A 100 -1.63 8.14 -35.28
N THR A 101 -2.15 7.19 -36.02
CA THR A 101 -1.78 6.97 -37.42
C THR A 101 -1.97 8.29 -38.16
N ALA A 102 -0.95 8.60 -38.97
CA ALA A 102 -0.82 9.82 -39.76
C ALA A 102 -2.00 10.04 -40.71
#